data_AF-A0AAW9ZRZ9-F1
#
_entry.id   AF-A0AAW9ZRZ9-F1
#
_cell.length_a   1.000
_cell.length_b   1.000
_cell.length_c   1.000
_cell.angle_alpha   90.00
_cell.angle_beta   90.00
_cell.angle_gamma   90.00
#
_symmetry.space_group_name_H-M   'P 1'
#
loop_
_entity.id
_entity.type
_entity.pdbx_description
1 polymer ?
#
loop_
_entity_poly.entity_id
_entity_poly.type
_entity_poly.pdbx_seq_one_letter_code
_entity_poly.pdbx_strand_id
1 'polypeptide(L)'
;MTLVSGNPHTANDAFFTSLAIRLGLPDELAQRLGEGETILGPAGMLCRVHTQMQQGEMTAFPEVILPLAARELGGDEVVTLLALQEQLLTHYGWRLTLSDLGLLCVCPLLLERTPDAVATALERGQVVARVVLDALVTQAGSPAEVAS
;
A
#
# COMPACT_ATOMS: atom_id res chain seq x y z
N MET A 1 -8.04 10.32 40.25
CA MET A 1 -7.39 9.43 39.28
C MET A 1 -7.39 10.17 37.95
N THR A 2 -6.35 10.95 37.70
CA THR A 2 -6.21 11.75 36.48
C THR A 2 -5.62 10.86 35.39
N LEU A 3 -6.42 10.56 34.36
CA LEU A 3 -5.92 9.92 33.16
C LEU A 3 -4.91 10.86 32.52
N VAL A 4 -3.64 10.47 32.52
CA VAL A 4 -2.62 11.09 31.67
C VAL A 4 -3.07 10.82 30.24
N SER A 5 -3.69 11.81 29.59
CA SER A 5 -3.76 11.85 28.14
C SER A 5 -2.32 11.95 27.64
N GLY A 6 -1.74 10.80 27.25
CA GLY A 6 -0.52 10.79 26.47
C GLY A 6 -0.72 11.70 25.26
N ASN A 7 0.21 12.62 25.02
CA ASN A 7 0.10 13.59 23.94
C ASN A 7 -0.02 12.80 22.62
N PRO A 8 -1.12 12.92 21.84
CA PRO A 8 -1.35 12.10 20.66
C PRO A 8 -0.19 12.20 19.64
N HIS A 9 0.52 13.33 19.63
CA HIS A 9 1.71 13.54 18.84
C HIS A 9 2.84 12.55 19.20
N THR A 10 3.15 12.39 20.50
CA THR A 10 4.22 11.48 20.96
C THR A 10 3.92 9.99 20.74
N ALA A 11 2.65 9.59 20.77
CA ALA A 11 2.24 8.22 20.49
C ALA A 11 2.35 7.89 18.99
N ASN A 12 2.06 8.88 18.14
CA ASN A 12 2.21 8.77 16.69
C ASN A 12 3.69 8.67 16.30
N ASP A 13 4.54 9.53 16.87
CA ASP A 13 5.98 9.51 16.62
C ASP A 13 6.60 8.15 16.99
N ALA A 14 6.28 7.64 18.19
CA ALA A 14 6.78 6.33 18.64
C ALA A 14 6.35 5.17 17.72
N PHE A 15 5.12 5.22 17.21
CA PHE A 15 4.62 4.23 16.26
C PHE A 15 5.42 4.24 14.96
N PHE A 16 5.61 5.42 14.36
CA PHE A 16 6.31 5.57 13.08
C PHE A 16 7.81 5.31 13.19
N THR A 17 8.45 5.67 14.31
CA THR A 17 9.83 5.26 14.61
C THR A 17 9.94 3.75 14.70
N SER A 18 9.04 3.08 15.43
CA SER A 18 9.05 1.61 15.51
C SER A 18 8.77 0.95 14.16
N LEU A 19 7.90 1.52 13.34
CA LEU A 19 7.60 1.04 12.00
C LEU A 19 8.82 1.17 11.08
N ALA A 20 9.49 2.31 11.10
CA ALA A 20 10.69 2.53 10.31
C ALA A 20 11.82 1.56 10.66
N ILE A 21 12.05 1.30 11.96
CA ILE A 21 13.02 0.29 12.41
C ILE A 21 12.70 -1.09 11.83
N ARG A 22 11.41 -1.50 11.84
CA ARG A 22 10.98 -2.79 11.29
C ARG A 22 11.21 -2.88 9.78
N LEU A 23 11.00 -1.78 9.07
CA LEU A 23 11.18 -1.68 7.63
C LEU A 23 12.63 -1.40 7.20
N GLY A 24 13.55 -1.22 8.15
CA GLY A 24 14.93 -0.83 7.84
C GLY A 24 15.05 0.56 7.19
N LEU A 25 14.12 1.46 7.50
CA LEU A 25 14.10 2.82 6.96
C LEU A 25 14.88 3.79 7.86
N PRO A 26 15.56 4.79 7.28
CA PRO A 26 16.19 5.87 8.04
C PRO A 26 15.14 6.79 8.68
N ASP A 27 15.54 7.52 9.73
CA ASP A 27 14.66 8.36 10.55
C ASP A 27 13.93 9.44 9.73
N GLU A 28 14.58 9.99 8.69
CA GLU A 28 13.94 10.99 7.83
C GLU A 28 12.74 10.41 7.08
N LEU A 29 12.79 9.14 6.68
CA LEU A 29 11.65 8.46 6.06
C LEU A 29 10.59 8.08 7.10
N ALA A 30 10.98 7.82 8.34
CA ALA A 30 10.05 7.59 9.44
C ALA A 30 9.15 8.82 9.69
N GLN A 31 9.77 10.00 9.72
CA GLN A 31 9.05 11.27 9.89
C GLN A 31 8.07 11.49 8.74
N ARG A 32 8.53 11.34 7.49
CA ARG A 32 7.70 11.53 6.29
C ARG A 32 6.52 10.56 6.24
N LEU A 33 6.71 9.31 6.66
CA LEU A 33 5.61 8.35 6.84
C LEU A 33 4.59 8.84 7.87
N GLY A 34 5.06 9.40 8.99
CA GLY A 34 4.20 9.97 10.03
C GLY A 34 3.40 11.19 9.60
N GLU A 35 3.93 11.93 8.62
CA GLU A 35 3.27 13.06 7.96
C GLU A 35 2.29 12.60 6.85
N GLY A 36 2.21 11.29 6.60
CA GLY A 36 1.35 10.71 5.57
C GLY A 36 1.91 10.88 4.15
N GLU A 37 3.21 11.15 4.00
CA GLU A 37 3.84 11.28 2.70
C GLU A 37 4.03 9.94 1.99
N THR A 38 4.14 10.02 0.66
CA THR A 38 4.60 8.89 -0.15
C THR A 38 6.12 8.79 -0.11
N ILE A 39 6.63 7.60 0.22
CA ILE A 39 8.05 7.27 0.25
C ILE A 39 8.35 6.07 -0.67
N LEU A 40 9.63 5.81 -0.91
CA LEU A 40 10.07 4.56 -1.53
C LEU A 40 10.23 3.50 -0.43
N GLY A 41 9.43 2.44 -0.47
CA GLY A 41 9.50 1.35 0.49
C GLY A 41 10.65 0.35 0.20
N PRO A 42 10.87 -0.63 1.09
CA PRO A 42 12.05 -1.51 1.03
C PRO A 42 12.18 -2.34 -0.27
N ALA A 43 11.07 -2.77 -0.88
CA ALA A 43 11.09 -3.46 -2.19
C ALA A 43 11.15 -2.51 -3.40
N GLY A 44 11.49 -1.23 -3.21
CA GLY A 44 11.63 -0.26 -4.30
C GLY A 44 10.31 0.18 -4.93
N MET A 45 9.20 0.05 -4.21
CA MET A 45 7.88 0.55 -4.65
C MET A 45 7.41 1.70 -3.78
N LEU A 46 6.71 2.64 -4.40
CA LEU A 46 6.14 3.77 -3.68
C LEU A 46 5.09 3.26 -2.70
N CYS A 47 5.11 3.77 -1.48
CA CYS A 47 4.12 3.45 -0.48
C CYS A 47 3.80 4.64 0.43
N ARG A 48 2.65 4.55 1.07
CA ARG A 48 2.17 5.48 2.11
C ARG A 48 1.57 4.65 3.24
N VAL A 49 1.57 5.18 4.45
CA VAL A 49 0.85 4.58 5.57
C VAL A 49 -0.24 5.54 5.99
N HIS A 50 -1.48 5.05 5.98
CA HIS A 50 -2.62 5.79 6.45
C HIS A 50 -2.89 5.43 7.90
N THR A 51 -3.18 6.41 8.74
CA THR A 51 -3.57 6.22 10.14
C THR A 51 -5.00 6.70 10.37
N GLN A 52 -5.70 6.02 11.26
CA GLN A 52 -7.03 6.39 11.71
C GLN A 52 -7.20 6.05 13.19
N MET A 53 -7.84 6.92 13.96
CA MET A 53 -8.28 6.59 15.31
C MET A 53 -9.60 5.82 15.25
N GLN A 54 -9.61 4.57 15.72
CA GLN A 54 -10.81 3.75 15.86
C GLN A 54 -10.99 3.36 17.33
N GLN A 55 -12.15 3.71 17.91
CA GLN A 55 -12.48 3.40 19.32
C GLN A 55 -11.42 3.88 20.33
N GLY A 56 -10.69 4.96 20.02
CA GLY A 56 -9.63 5.51 20.88
C GLY A 56 -8.26 4.85 20.70
N GLU A 57 -8.15 3.84 19.83
CA GLU A 57 -6.89 3.21 19.45
C GLU A 57 -6.46 3.66 18.05
N MET A 58 -5.15 3.83 17.86
CA MET A 58 -4.63 4.09 16.53
C MET A 58 -4.61 2.80 15.71
N THR A 59 -5.15 2.90 14.51
CA THR A 59 -5.10 1.86 13.48
C THR A 59 -4.42 2.41 12.25
N ALA A 60 -3.77 1.56 11.48
CA ALA A 60 -3.04 1.97 10.30
C ALA A 60 -3.08 0.90 9.21
N PHE A 61 -2.95 1.32 7.96
CA PHE A 61 -2.81 0.41 6.83
C PHE A 61 -1.86 0.99 5.78
N PRO A 62 -1.05 0.14 5.12
CA PRO A 62 -0.21 0.56 4.01
C PRO A 62 -1.00 0.65 2.71
N GLU A 63 -0.69 1.68 1.92
CA GLU A 63 -1.00 1.78 0.50
C GLU A 63 0.30 1.54 -0.28
N VAL A 64 0.29 0.61 -1.24
CA VAL A 64 1.43 0.41 -2.16
C VAL A 64 1.02 0.86 -3.54
N ILE A 65 1.72 1.86 -4.08
CA ILE A 65 1.40 2.55 -5.32
C ILE A 65 2.18 1.91 -6.46
N LEU A 66 1.45 1.46 -7.48
CA LEU A 66 1.99 0.89 -8.70
C LEU A 66 2.41 2.02 -9.66
N PRO A 67 3.48 1.84 -10.45
CA PRO A 67 3.89 2.80 -11.47
C PRO A 67 3.01 2.66 -12.74
N LEU A 68 1.69 2.72 -12.59
CA LEU A 68 0.71 2.54 -13.65
C LEU A 68 -0.48 3.48 -13.44
N ALA A 69 -0.66 4.47 -14.32
CA ALA A 69 -1.81 5.36 -14.24
C ALA A 69 -3.05 4.65 -14.79
N ALA A 70 -4.19 4.80 -14.10
CA ALA A 70 -5.40 4.09 -14.52
C ALA A 70 -5.91 4.50 -15.91
N ARG A 71 -5.56 5.71 -16.37
CA ARG A 71 -5.84 6.17 -17.75
C ARG A 71 -5.08 5.41 -18.84
N GLU A 72 -4.03 4.68 -18.48
CA GLU A 72 -3.25 3.86 -19.40
C GLU A 72 -3.90 2.49 -19.63
N LEU A 73 -4.89 2.11 -18.81
CA LEU A 73 -5.63 0.87 -18.95
C LEU A 73 -6.78 1.00 -19.94
N GLY A 74 -6.84 0.06 -20.89
CA GLY A 74 -7.90 -0.08 -21.86
C GLY A 74 -8.24 -1.55 -22.09
N GLY A 75 -9.10 -1.83 -23.08
CA GLY A 75 -9.29 -3.17 -23.66
C GLY A 75 -9.29 -4.34 -22.67
N ASP A 76 -8.45 -5.33 -22.96
CA ASP A 76 -8.32 -6.58 -22.20
C ASP A 76 -7.61 -6.36 -20.85
N GLU A 77 -6.81 -5.29 -20.71
CA GLU A 77 -6.21 -4.93 -19.44
C GLU A 77 -7.26 -4.55 -18.39
N VAL A 78 -8.37 -3.93 -18.80
CA VAL A 78 -9.51 -3.65 -17.91
C VAL A 78 -10.19 -4.95 -17.45
N VAL A 79 -10.36 -5.92 -18.35
CA VAL A 79 -10.94 -7.23 -18.00
C VAL A 79 -10.04 -7.94 -16.98
N THR A 80 -8.73 -7.90 -17.21
CA THR A 80 -7.72 -8.45 -16.29
C THR A 80 -7.73 -7.75 -14.94
N LEU A 81 -7.81 -6.42 -14.93
CA LEU A 81 -7.90 -5.64 -13.70
C LEU A 81 -9.11 -6.07 -12.86
N LEU A 82 -10.27 -6.27 -13.49
CA LEU A 82 -11.50 -6.72 -12.82
C LEU A 82 -11.35 -8.14 -12.26
N ALA A 83 -10.73 -9.05 -13.01
CA ALA A 83 -10.47 -10.42 -12.53
C ALA A 83 -9.48 -10.44 -11.36
N LEU A 84 -8.40 -9.64 -11.43
CA LEU A 84 -7.46 -9.47 -10.32
C LEU A 84 -8.15 -8.88 -9.09
N GLN A 85 -8.98 -7.86 -9.27
CA GLN A 85 -9.75 -7.24 -8.18
C GLN A 85 -10.65 -8.26 -7.48
N GLU A 86 -11.33 -9.13 -8.22
CA GLU A 86 -12.17 -10.20 -7.67
C GLU A 86 -11.34 -11.19 -6.82
N GLN A 87 -10.20 -11.63 -7.35
CA GLN A 87 -9.30 -12.54 -6.63
C GLN A 87 -8.73 -11.92 -5.36
N LEU A 88 -8.28 -10.66 -5.44
CA LEU A 88 -7.70 -9.94 -4.31
C LEU A 88 -8.72 -9.76 -3.18
N LEU A 89 -9.96 -9.39 -3.49
CA LEU A 89 -11.02 -9.24 -2.50
C LEU A 89 -11.41 -10.57 -1.88
N THR A 90 -11.57 -11.61 -2.70
CA THR A 90 -12.15 -12.88 -2.27
C THR A 90 -11.16 -13.73 -1.49
N HIS A 91 -9.89 -13.74 -1.88
CA HIS A 91 -8.91 -14.70 -1.37
C HIS A 91 -7.81 -14.07 -0.52
N TYR A 92 -7.47 -12.81 -0.76
CA TYR A 92 -6.30 -12.19 -0.15
C TYR A 92 -6.64 -11.06 0.82
N GLY A 93 -7.84 -10.50 0.76
CA GLY A 93 -8.25 -9.36 1.59
C GLY A 93 -7.57 -8.06 1.15
N TRP A 94 -7.35 -7.88 -0.15
CA TRP A 94 -6.75 -6.68 -0.75
C TRP A 94 -7.68 -6.06 -1.79
N ARG A 95 -7.51 -4.76 -2.03
CA ARG A 95 -8.25 -4.03 -3.05
C ARG A 95 -7.30 -3.21 -3.91
N LEU A 96 -7.54 -3.20 -5.22
CA LEU A 96 -7.01 -2.22 -6.15
C LEU A 96 -7.86 -0.95 -6.11
N THR A 97 -7.21 0.19 -6.00
CA THR A 97 -7.83 1.51 -5.98
C THR A 97 -6.92 2.53 -6.66
N LEU A 98 -7.34 3.79 -6.68
CA LEU A 98 -6.52 4.91 -7.12
C LEU A 98 -5.92 5.61 -5.91
N SER A 99 -4.63 5.93 -6.00
CA SER A 99 -3.97 6.87 -5.10
C SER A 99 -4.36 8.30 -5.44
N ASP A 100 -4.00 9.24 -4.56
CA ASP A 100 -4.16 10.68 -4.81
C ASP A 100 -3.28 11.21 -5.97
N LEU A 101 -2.30 10.42 -6.41
CA LEU A 101 -1.49 10.69 -7.60
C LEU A 101 -2.17 10.23 -8.91
N GLY A 102 -3.35 9.60 -8.84
CA GLY A 102 -4.04 9.03 -9.99
C GLY A 102 -3.40 7.75 -10.54
N LEU A 103 -2.53 7.12 -9.74
CA LEU A 103 -1.90 5.85 -10.03
C LEU A 103 -2.68 4.71 -9.38
N LEU A 104 -2.62 3.52 -9.96
CA LEU A 104 -3.14 2.33 -9.29
C LEU A 104 -2.37 2.06 -8.00
N CYS A 105 -3.07 1.61 -6.97
CA CYS A 105 -2.47 1.17 -5.73
C CYS A 105 -3.21 -0.05 -5.17
N VAL A 106 -2.53 -0.81 -4.32
CA VAL A 106 -3.11 -1.92 -3.54
C VAL A 106 -3.16 -1.54 -2.07
N CYS A 107 -4.32 -1.76 -1.46
CA CYS A 107 -4.54 -1.52 -0.04
C CYS A 107 -5.14 -2.78 0.61
N PRO A 108 -4.75 -3.15 1.84
CA PRO A 108 -5.42 -4.23 2.55
C PRO A 108 -6.79 -3.76 3.04
N LEU A 109 -7.70 -4.71 3.22
CA LEU A 109 -9.00 -4.46 3.84
C LEU A 109 -8.92 -4.38 5.37
N LEU A 110 -7.85 -4.96 5.95
CA LEU A 110 -7.62 -4.97 7.39
C LEU A 110 -6.80 -3.75 7.81
N LEU A 111 -7.24 -3.15 8.92
CA LEU A 111 -6.53 -2.09 9.62
C LEU A 111 -5.75 -2.71 10.78
N GLU A 112 -4.46 -2.42 10.84
CA GLU A 112 -3.55 -3.00 11.83
C GLU A 112 -3.31 -2.03 12.99
N ARG A 113 -3.05 -2.56 14.19
CA ARG A 113 -2.88 -1.75 15.40
C ARG A 113 -1.43 -1.59 15.83
N THR A 114 -0.54 -2.41 15.30
CA THR A 114 0.86 -2.46 15.71
C THR A 114 1.77 -2.12 14.54
N PRO A 115 2.92 -1.47 14.80
CA PRO A 115 3.93 -1.21 13.76
C PRO A 115 4.39 -2.49 13.05
N ASP A 116 4.51 -3.58 13.79
CA ASP A 116 4.95 -4.89 13.29
C ASP A 116 3.96 -5.50 12.27
N ALA A 117 2.66 -5.42 12.59
CA ALA A 117 1.61 -5.88 11.69
C ALA A 117 1.50 -4.99 10.45
N VAL A 118 1.66 -3.66 10.58
CA VAL A 118 1.73 -2.75 9.43
C VAL A 118 2.93 -3.04 8.54
N ALA A 119 4.11 -3.30 9.11
CA ALA A 119 5.30 -3.66 8.34
C ALA A 119 5.07 -4.96 7.55
N THR A 120 4.53 -5.98 8.20
CA THR A 120 4.15 -7.25 7.56
C THR A 120 3.12 -7.04 6.45
N ALA A 121 2.11 -6.21 6.69
CA ALA A 121 1.12 -5.87 5.67
C ALA A 121 1.78 -5.14 4.49
N LEU A 122 2.72 -4.22 4.74
CA LEU A 122 3.41 -3.47 3.68
C LEU A 122 4.25 -4.39 2.80
N GLU A 123 5.02 -5.31 3.39
CA GLU A 123 5.81 -6.30 2.67
C GLU A 123 4.92 -7.19 1.79
N ARG A 124 3.80 -7.67 2.33
CA ARG A 124 2.81 -8.44 1.55
C ARG A 124 2.19 -7.60 0.44
N GLY A 125 1.83 -6.36 0.73
CA GLY A 125 1.30 -5.41 -0.25
C GLY A 125 2.28 -5.18 -1.39
N GLN A 126 3.58 -5.17 -1.11
CA GLN A 126 4.60 -5.06 -2.15
C GLN A 126 4.64 -6.30 -3.06
N VAL A 127 4.53 -7.51 -2.50
CA VAL A 127 4.41 -8.73 -3.30
C VAL A 127 3.14 -8.71 -4.16
N VAL A 128 2.01 -8.32 -3.59
CA VAL A 128 0.72 -8.20 -4.30
C VAL A 128 0.82 -7.18 -5.44
N ALA A 129 1.38 -5.99 -5.17
CA ALA A 129 1.56 -4.94 -6.18
C ALA A 129 2.42 -5.43 -7.36
N ARG A 130 3.48 -6.19 -7.08
CA ARG A 130 4.33 -6.78 -8.13
C ARG A 130 3.54 -7.76 -8.99
N VAL A 131 2.81 -8.69 -8.38
CA VAL A 131 1.99 -9.68 -9.11
C VAL A 131 0.94 -8.99 -9.99
N VAL A 132 0.28 -7.97 -9.48
CA VAL A 132 -0.68 -7.17 -10.25
C VAL A 132 0.00 -6.48 -11.42
N LEU A 133 1.13 -5.81 -11.17
CA LEU A 133 1.88 -5.11 -12.21
C LEU A 133 2.31 -6.07 -13.31
N ASP A 134 2.86 -7.22 -12.95
CA ASP A 134 3.32 -8.23 -13.90
C ASP A 134 2.14 -8.78 -14.72
N ALA A 135 0.97 -9.01 -14.10
CA ALA A 135 -0.21 -9.50 -14.81
C ALA A 135 -0.79 -8.47 -15.80
N LEU A 136 -0.75 -7.18 -15.48
CA LEU A 136 -1.24 -6.11 -16.33
C LEU A 136 -0.25 -5.75 -17.46
N VAL A 137 1.06 -5.75 -17.18
CA VAL A 137 2.10 -5.41 -18.16
C VAL A 137 2.39 -6.58 -19.12
N THR A 138 2.28 -7.83 -18.66
CA THR A 138 2.54 -9.01 -19.52
C THR A 138 1.52 -9.11 -20.67
N GLN A 139 0.30 -8.60 -20.50
CA GLN A 139 -0.70 -8.60 -21.58
C GLN A 139 -0.48 -7.51 -22.63
N ALA A 140 0.11 -6.38 -22.25
CA ALA A 140 0.55 -5.34 -23.19
C ALA A 140 1.71 -5.81 -24.12
N GLY A 141 2.31 -6.97 -23.82
CA GLY A 141 3.43 -7.57 -24.55
C GLY A 141 3.07 -8.76 -25.44
N SER A 142 1.79 -9.01 -25.76
CA SER A 142 1.42 -9.99 -26.79
C SER A 142 1.27 -9.26 -28.14
N PRO A 143 2.33 -9.10 -28.95
CA PRO A 143 2.14 -8.66 -30.32
C PRO A 143 1.31 -9.74 -31.01
N ALA A 144 0.25 -9.29 -31.66
CA ALA A 144 -0.43 -10.01 -32.70
C ALA A 144 0.57 -10.86 -33.50
N GLU A 145 0.50 -12.18 -33.33
CA GLU A 145 0.96 -13.13 -34.32
C GLU A 145 0.09 -12.92 -35.56
N VAL A 146 0.40 -11.89 -36.36
CA VAL A 146 -0.23 -11.64 -37.64
C VAL A 146 0.85 -11.26 -38.65
N ALA A 147 1.26 -12.30 -39.37
CA ALA A 147 1.73 -12.31 -40.74
C ALA A 147 3.04 -11.57 -41.08
N SER A 148 4.11 -12.35 -41.22
CA SER A 148 4.99 -12.34 -42.40
C SER A 148 5.65 -13.70 -42.58
#